data_AF-G3UE76-F1
#
_entry.id   AF-G3UE76-F1
#
_cell.length_a   1.000
_cell.length_b   1.000
_cell.length_c   1.000
_cell.angle_alpha   90.00
_cell.angle_beta   90.00
_cell.angle_gamma   90.00
#
_symmetry.space_group_name_H-M   'P 1'
#
loop_
_entity.id
_entity.type
_entity.pdbx_description
1 polymer ?
#
loop_
_entity_poly.entity_id
_entity_poly.type
_entity_poly.pdbx_seq_one_letter_code
_entity_poly.pdbx_strand_id
1 'polypeptide(L)'
;EGMGSVLNLEIGGGSGGRTGCMELVSMEEQDARVPALEPFRVEQAPPVIYYVPDFISKEEEEYLLRQVSNAPKPKWTQLSGRKLQNWGKWP
;
A
#
# COMPACT_ATOMS: atom_id res chain seq x y z
N GLU A 1 -23.95 -43.30 -18.64
CA GLU A 1 -23.20 -42.53 -17.63
C GLU A 1 -23.96 -41.22 -17.45
N GLY A 2 -24.97 -41.23 -16.59
CA GLY A 2 -24.91 -40.60 -15.28
C GLY A 2 -25.41 -39.14 -15.38
N MET A 3 -26.73 -38.92 -15.41
CA MET A 3 -27.49 -38.27 -14.32
C MET A 3 -26.90 -36.87 -14.02
N GLY A 4 -27.47 -35.76 -14.52
CA GLY A 4 -28.84 -35.35 -14.33
C GLY A 4 -29.00 -34.71 -12.95
N SER A 5 -29.26 -33.40 -12.91
CA SER A 5 -30.12 -32.68 -11.95
C SER A 5 -29.60 -31.26 -11.68
N VAL A 6 -30.38 -30.28 -12.15
CA VAL A 6 -30.47 -28.96 -11.54
C VAL A 6 -31.21 -29.12 -10.22
N LEU A 7 -30.62 -28.68 -9.11
CA LEU A 7 -31.35 -28.47 -7.85
C LEU A 7 -30.91 -27.17 -7.20
N ASN A 8 -31.92 -26.50 -6.67
CA ASN A 8 -31.95 -25.13 -6.25
C ASN A 8 -31.06 -24.81 -5.05
N LEU A 9 -30.60 -23.56 -5.07
CA LEU A 9 -30.48 -22.64 -3.95
C LEU A 9 -31.46 -22.95 -2.80
N GLU A 10 -30.93 -23.36 -1.65
CA GLU A 10 -31.42 -22.95 -0.33
C GLU A 10 -30.25 -22.81 0.66
N ILE A 11 -30.42 -21.83 1.54
CA ILE A 11 -29.43 -21.22 2.43
C ILE A 11 -29.32 -22.02 3.73
N GLY A 12 -28.09 -22.40 4.12
CA GLY A 12 -27.76 -22.95 5.44
C GLY A 12 -26.61 -22.17 6.06
N GLY A 13 -26.89 -21.43 7.14
CA GLY A 13 -25.96 -20.53 7.82
C GLY A 13 -24.88 -21.24 8.63
N GLY A 14 -23.72 -20.59 8.70
CA GLY A 14 -22.61 -20.92 9.59
C GLY A 14 -21.65 -19.73 9.67
N SER A 15 -21.72 -19.01 10.78
CA SER A 15 -21.06 -17.74 11.07
C SER A 15 -19.52 -17.78 11.12
N GLY A 16 -18.87 -16.70 10.68
CA GLY A 16 -17.59 -16.22 11.24
C GLY A 16 -16.38 -16.37 10.33
N GLY A 17 -16.02 -15.28 9.65
CA GLY A 17 -14.82 -15.22 8.81
C GLY A 17 -13.52 -15.18 9.60
N ARG A 18 -12.41 -15.44 8.89
CA ARG A 18 -11.14 -14.71 8.99
C ARG A 18 -10.14 -15.26 7.97
N THR A 19 -9.67 -14.33 7.15
CA THR A 19 -8.49 -14.40 6.28
C THR A 19 -7.31 -15.07 6.98
N GLY A 20 -6.73 -16.09 6.36
CA GLY A 20 -5.48 -16.71 6.77
C GLY A 20 -4.45 -16.65 5.66
N CYS A 21 -3.85 -15.49 5.43
CA CYS A 21 -2.56 -15.37 4.76
C CYS A 21 -1.50 -15.13 5.83
N MET A 22 -1.06 -16.21 6.48
CA MET A 22 0.11 -16.17 7.34
C MET A 22 1.14 -17.16 6.80
N GLU A 23 2.39 -16.72 6.92
CA GLU A 23 3.64 -17.37 6.51
C GLU A 23 3.93 -17.21 5.00
N LEU A 24 4.94 -16.44 4.61
CA LEU A 24 6.34 -16.69 4.96
C LEU A 24 7.10 -15.40 5.32
N VAL A 25 7.61 -15.36 6.55
CA VAL A 25 8.70 -14.49 7.00
C VAL A 25 10.00 -15.28 6.91
N SER A 26 11.02 -14.77 6.21
CA SER A 26 12.45 -15.04 6.45
C SER A 26 13.31 -14.30 5.40
N MET A 27 13.68 -13.07 5.71
CA MET A 27 14.90 -12.43 5.19
C MET A 27 15.39 -11.52 6.33
N GLU A 28 16.30 -12.08 7.11
CA GLU A 28 17.35 -11.47 7.94
C GLU A 28 17.21 -10.00 8.38
N GLU A 29 17.13 -9.85 9.71
CA GLU A 29 16.60 -8.71 10.48
C GLU A 29 17.65 -7.66 10.92
N GLN A 30 18.87 -7.62 10.39
CA GLN A 30 19.92 -6.78 11.01
C GLN A 30 20.41 -5.66 10.07
N ASP A 31 20.43 -4.42 10.60
CA ASP A 31 20.89 -3.13 10.04
C ASP A 31 19.91 -2.16 9.33
N ALA A 32 18.62 -2.14 9.68
CA ALA A 32 17.72 -1.04 9.26
C ALA A 32 17.02 -0.30 10.42
N ARG A 33 17.26 -0.67 11.68
CA ARG A 33 16.60 0.00 12.82
C ARG A 33 17.25 1.35 13.08
N VAL A 34 16.44 2.40 12.99
CA VAL A 34 16.82 3.76 13.34
C VAL A 34 16.31 4.02 14.75
N PRO A 35 17.16 4.06 15.80
CA PRO A 35 16.72 4.16 17.19
C PRO A 35 15.80 5.36 17.46
N ALA A 36 16.01 6.47 16.74
CA ALA A 36 15.19 7.67 16.85
C ALA A 36 13.75 7.49 16.35
N LEU A 37 13.47 6.47 15.53
CA LEU A 37 12.15 6.22 14.94
C LEU A 37 11.33 5.16 15.68
N GLU A 38 11.92 4.42 16.63
CA GLU A 38 11.20 3.41 17.41
C GLU A 38 9.89 3.90 18.08
N PRO A 39 9.81 5.14 18.61
CA PRO A 39 8.55 5.67 19.15
C PRO A 39 7.42 5.81 18.11
N PHE A 40 7.77 5.84 16.82
CA PHE A 40 6.85 6.02 15.70
C PHE A 40 6.50 4.71 15.00
N ARG A 41 6.87 3.56 15.58
CA ARG A 41 6.60 2.24 15.00
C ARG A 41 5.10 1.96 14.93
N VAL A 42 4.65 1.38 13.82
CA VAL A 42 3.25 0.99 13.63
C VAL A 42 3.06 -0.46 14.08
N GLU A 43 2.45 -0.65 15.26
CA GLU A 43 2.30 -1.98 15.89
C GLU A 43 1.48 -3.00 15.06
N GLN A 44 0.58 -2.52 14.18
CA GLN A 44 -0.25 -3.38 13.32
C GLN A 44 0.38 -3.64 11.94
N ALA A 45 1.64 -3.27 11.75
CA ALA A 45 2.35 -3.38 10.48
C ALA A 45 3.69 -4.11 10.67
N PRO A 46 4.36 -4.54 9.59
CA PRO A 46 5.71 -5.08 9.68
C PRO A 46 6.66 -4.15 10.45
N PRO A 47 7.64 -4.70 11.20
CA PRO A 47 8.50 -3.95 12.13
C PRO A 47 9.51 -3.00 11.44
N VAL A 48 9.34 -2.78 10.14
CA VAL A 48 10.11 -1.85 9.30
C VAL A 48 9.30 -0.61 8.91
N ILE A 49 8.03 -0.54 9.33
CA ILE A 49 7.11 0.57 9.00
C ILE A 49 6.97 1.51 10.19
N TYR A 50 7.22 2.80 9.93
CA TYR A 50 7.14 3.88 10.90
C TYR A 50 6.21 4.98 10.39
N TYR A 51 5.40 5.57 11.28
CA TYR A 51 4.51 6.69 10.99
C TYR A 51 4.94 7.91 11.80
N VAL A 52 5.52 8.89 11.10
CA VAL A 52 5.93 10.17 11.71
C VAL A 52 4.83 11.20 11.45
N PRO A 53 4.08 11.65 12.48
CA PRO A 53 3.06 12.67 12.31
C PRO A 53 3.70 14.02 11.98
N ASP A 54 2.98 14.86 11.23
CA ASP A 54 3.37 16.22 10.88
C ASP A 54 4.79 16.36 10.29
N PHE A 55 5.27 15.30 9.62
CA PHE A 55 6.62 15.27 9.04
C PHE A 55 6.81 16.32 7.94
N ILE A 56 5.75 16.66 7.22
CA ILE A 56 5.71 17.71 6.20
C ILE A 56 4.93 18.87 6.80
N SER A 57 5.56 20.04 6.90
CA SER A 57 4.88 21.28 7.31
C SER A 57 3.89 21.76 6.24
N LYS A 58 2.96 22.65 6.62
CA LYS A 58 1.97 23.20 5.68
C LYS A 58 2.61 23.97 4.53
N GLU A 59 3.67 24.71 4.83
CA GLU A 59 4.43 25.49 3.87
C GLU A 59 5.17 24.57 2.89
N GLU A 60 5.77 23.47 3.38
CA GLU A 60 6.40 22.45 2.54
C GLU A 60 5.38 21.71 1.69
N GLU A 61 4.23 21.34 2.25
CA GLU A 61 3.15 20.71 1.50
C GLU A 61 2.72 21.60 0.31
N GLU A 62 2.45 22.89 0.57
CA GLU A 62 2.09 23.83 -0.49
C GLU A 62 3.21 23.98 -1.53
N TYR A 63 4.46 24.06 -1.09
CA TYR A 63 5.61 24.10 -1.98
C TYR A 63 5.68 22.84 -2.87
N LEU A 64 5.54 21.65 -2.30
CA LEU A 64 5.57 20.38 -3.02
C LEU A 64 4.43 20.29 -4.04
N LEU A 65 3.21 20.69 -3.66
CA LEU A 65 2.05 20.71 -4.57
C LEU A 65 2.27 21.66 -5.76
N ARG A 66 2.88 22.81 -5.54
CA ARG A 66 3.27 23.74 -6.61
C ARG A 66 4.30 23.11 -7.54
N GLN A 67 5.32 22.43 -7.00
CA GLN A 67 6.33 21.74 -7.82
C GLN A 67 5.71 20.63 -8.69
N VAL A 68 4.83 19.82 -8.11
CA VAL A 68 4.09 18.77 -8.82
C VAL A 68 3.23 19.36 -9.94
N SER A 69 2.53 20.47 -9.68
CA SER A 69 1.67 21.12 -10.67
C SER A 69 2.45 21.79 -11.80
N ASN A 70 3.61 22.36 -11.48
CA ASN A 70 4.48 23.05 -12.45
C ASN A 70 5.33 22.10 -13.29
N ALA A 71 5.36 20.80 -12.96
CA ALA A 71 6.08 19.82 -13.75
C ALA A 71 5.56 19.80 -15.20
N PRO A 72 6.45 19.87 -16.21
CA PRO A 72 6.04 19.96 -17.60
C PRO A 72 5.21 18.73 -18.01
N LYS A 73 4.07 18.96 -18.68
CA LYS A 73 3.13 17.95 -19.20
C LYS A 73 3.78 16.70 -19.84
N PRO A 74 4.84 16.79 -20.67
CA PRO A 74 5.48 15.60 -21.23
C PRO A 74 6.10 14.64 -20.20
N LYS A 75 6.31 15.06 -18.94
CA LYS A 75 6.75 14.15 -17.86
C LYS A 75 5.63 13.29 -17.29
N TRP A 76 4.37 13.66 -17.56
CA TRP A 76 3.20 12.98 -17.03
C TRP A 76 2.67 11.93 -17.99
N THR A 77 2.73 10.66 -17.60
CA THR A 77 2.03 9.58 -18.27
C THR A 77 0.64 9.44 -17.64
N GLN A 78 -0.41 9.53 -18.46
CA GLN A 78 -1.77 9.29 -18.01
C GLN A 78 -2.05 7.78 -17.98
N LEU A 79 -2.56 7.31 -16.85
CA LEU A 79 -3.03 5.94 -16.65
C LEU A 79 -4.51 5.97 -16.31
N SER A 80 -5.19 4.83 -16.31
CA SER A 80 -6.60 4.75 -15.92
C SER A 80 -6.81 5.31 -14.50
N GLY A 81 -7.48 6.45 -14.40
CA GLY A 81 -7.80 7.12 -13.13
C GLY A 81 -6.64 7.81 -12.40
N ARG A 82 -5.44 7.90 -13.00
CA ARG A 82 -4.27 8.50 -12.32
C ARG A 82 -3.26 9.09 -13.30
N LYS A 83 -2.33 9.89 -12.77
CA LYS A 83 -1.19 10.46 -13.51
C LYS A 83 0.10 10.02 -12.84
N LEU A 84 1.08 9.57 -13.62
CA LEU A 84 2.41 9.18 -13.16
C LEU A 84 3.43 10.18 -13.69
N GLN A 85 4.33 10.66 -12.83
CA GLN A 85 5.49 11.44 -13.27
C GLN A 85 6.75 10.58 -13.21
N ASN A 86 7.44 10.43 -14.35
CA ASN A 86 8.70 9.69 -14.40
C ASN A 86 9.87 10.61 -14.03
N TRP A 87 10.52 10.32 -12.89
CA TRP A 87 11.69 11.08 -12.39
C TRP A 87 13.02 10.34 -12.53
N GLY A 88 13.04 9.16 -13.16
CA GLY A 88 14.26 8.36 -13.28
C GLY A 88 14.02 7.02 -13.96
N LYS A 89 13.82 7.05 -15.28
CA LYS A 89 14.06 5.92 -16.20
C LYS A 89 14.58 6.52 -17.50
N TRP A 90 15.90 6.42 -17.71
CA TRP A 90 16.46 6.55 -19.05
C TRP A 90 16.06 5.31 -19.86
N PRO A 91 15.72 5.45 -21.16
CA PRO A 91 15.35 4.32 -22.01
C PRO A 91 16.48 3.30 -22.17
#